data_AF-A0A931DUA0-F1
#
_entry.id   AF-A0A931DUA0-F1
#
_cell.length_a   1.000
_cell.length_b   1.000
_cell.length_c   1.000
_cell.angle_alpha   90.00
_cell.angle_beta   90.00
_cell.angle_gamma   90.00
#
_symmetry.space_group_name_H-M   'P 1'
#
loop_
_entity.id
_entity.type
_entity.pdbx_description
1 polymer ?
#
loop_
_entity_poly.entity_id
_entity_poly.type
_entity_poly.pdbx_seq_one_letter_code
_entity_poly.pdbx_strand_id
1 'polypeptide(L)'
;MTARVTTLRARPRPRRPGSAFSSRPVPAGCPASSWASSAVPPVILGWDDVRGLHIARCERCADSFASDIAGEVEDWAELHRCDAELAALLALVTSGRAA
;
A
#
# COMPACT_ATOMS: atom_id res chain seq x y z
N MET A 1 20.47 -13.62 -5.52
CA MET A 1 19.06 -13.57 -5.93
C MET A 1 18.56 -12.19 -5.56
N THR A 2 18.20 -11.36 -6.53
CA THR A 2 17.95 -9.92 -6.31
C THR A 2 16.57 -9.60 -6.89
N ALA A 3 15.55 -9.58 -6.02
CA ALA A 3 14.20 -9.21 -6.40
C ALA A 3 14.16 -7.73 -6.78
N ARG A 4 13.67 -7.40 -7.98
CA ARG A 4 13.48 -6.02 -8.44
C ARG A 4 12.07 -5.58 -8.06
N VAL A 5 11.96 -4.74 -7.04
CA VAL A 5 10.70 -4.19 -6.55
C VAL A 5 10.38 -2.92 -7.31
N THR A 6 9.26 -2.90 -8.04
CA THR A 6 8.79 -1.69 -8.75
C THR A 6 7.47 -1.24 -8.12
N THR A 7 7.51 -0.17 -7.33
CA THR A 7 6.32 0.41 -6.70
C THR A 7 5.63 1.37 -7.68
N LEU A 8 4.42 1.07 -8.11
CA LEU A 8 3.61 1.98 -8.93
C LEU A 8 3.06 3.10 -8.03
N ARG A 9 3.43 4.36 -8.32
CA ARG A 9 2.93 5.55 -7.62
C ARG A 9 1.62 6.03 -8.24
N ALA A 10 0.58 6.19 -7.42
CA ALA A 10 -0.60 6.96 -7.81
C ALA A 10 -0.20 8.42 -8.10
N ARG A 11 -0.46 8.90 -9.32
CA ARG A 11 -0.15 10.29 -9.71
C ARG A 11 -1.15 11.26 -9.06
N PRO A 12 -0.70 12.25 -8.26
CA PRO A 12 -1.57 13.32 -7.79
C PRO A 12 -1.95 14.24 -8.97
N ARG A 13 -3.25 14.38 -9.23
CA ARG A 13 -3.78 15.31 -10.24
C ARG A 13 -3.80 16.73 -9.65
N PRO A 14 -3.20 17.76 -10.27
CA PRO A 14 -3.23 19.11 -9.72
C PRO A 14 -4.61 19.74 -9.95
N ARG A 15 -5.34 20.04 -8.87
CA ARG A 15 -6.51 20.95 -8.90
C ARG A 15 -6.03 22.40 -8.80
N ARG A 16 -6.58 23.26 -9.66
CA ARG A 16 -6.28 24.71 -9.79
C ARG A 16 -6.53 25.48 -8.48
N PRO A 17 -5.77 26.56 -8.20
CA PRO A 17 -5.95 27.38 -7.01
C PRO A 17 -7.06 28.43 -7.18
N GLY A 18 -7.90 28.59 -6.15
CA GLY A 18 -8.83 29.71 -6.00
C GLY A 18 -8.28 30.76 -5.02
N SER A 19 -8.31 32.02 -5.43
CA SER A 19 -8.24 33.27 -4.62
C SER A 19 -9.31 33.27 -3.49
N ALA A 20 -9.25 33.97 -2.35
CA ALA A 20 -8.34 34.98 -1.78
C ALA A 20 -8.71 35.28 -0.29
N PHE A 21 -7.80 35.98 0.41
CA PHE A 21 -7.94 36.91 1.57
C PHE A 21 -7.70 36.45 3.04
N SER A 22 -6.64 37.07 3.64
CA SER A 22 -6.50 37.79 4.95
C SER A 22 -7.07 37.20 6.26
N SER A 23 -6.47 37.28 7.47
CA SER A 23 -5.29 37.93 8.06
C SER A 23 -5.10 37.42 9.52
N ARG A 24 -3.87 37.59 10.05
CA ARG A 24 -3.40 37.66 11.47
C ARG A 24 -2.77 36.42 12.16
N PRO A 25 -1.75 36.63 13.04
CA PRO A 25 -0.78 35.59 13.43
C PRO A 25 -0.74 35.24 14.95
N VAL A 26 0.20 34.32 15.26
CA VAL A 26 0.87 33.94 16.55
C VAL A 26 0.17 32.88 17.46
N PRO A 27 0.91 32.09 18.28
CA PRO A 27 1.64 30.86 17.92
C PRO A 27 1.31 29.65 18.85
N ALA A 28 2.12 28.59 18.75
CA ALA A 28 2.35 27.49 19.70
C ALA A 28 1.60 26.17 19.40
N GLY A 29 2.37 25.18 18.96
CA GLY A 29 1.95 23.78 18.91
C GLY A 29 2.45 23.02 17.67
N CYS A 30 3.76 22.89 17.48
CA CYS A 30 4.30 21.80 16.64
C CYS A 30 4.42 20.53 17.50
N PRO A 31 4.41 19.32 16.93
CA PRO A 31 3.83 18.89 15.67
C PRO A 31 2.75 17.81 15.94
N ALA A 32 1.53 18.00 15.45
CA ALA A 32 0.70 16.82 15.24
C ALA A 32 1.39 16.05 14.11
N SER A 33 2.09 14.98 14.52
CA SER A 33 2.57 13.89 13.70
C SER A 33 1.39 13.25 12.98
N SER A 34 0.80 13.99 12.04
CA SER A 34 0.10 13.39 10.92
C SER A 34 1.20 12.75 10.11
N TRP A 35 1.67 11.60 10.59
CA TRP A 35 2.23 10.60 9.71
C TRP A 35 1.19 10.49 8.62
N ALA A 36 1.51 11.11 7.48
CA ALA A 36 0.90 10.74 6.25
C ALA A 36 1.06 9.24 6.21
N SER A 37 -0.01 8.51 6.51
CA SER A 37 -0.18 7.15 6.04
C SER A 37 -0.18 7.28 4.53
N SER A 38 1.01 7.48 3.96
CA SER A 38 1.36 7.07 2.62
C SER A 38 1.19 5.57 2.70
N ALA A 39 -0.08 5.15 2.57
CA ALA A 39 -0.49 3.79 2.64
C ALA A 39 0.13 3.15 1.42
N VAL A 40 1.36 2.68 1.59
CA VAL A 40 1.93 1.65 0.75
C VAL A 40 0.80 0.62 0.62
N PRO A 41 0.32 0.34 -0.62
CA PRO A 41 -0.74 -0.64 -0.78
C PRO A 41 -0.26 -1.93 -0.13
N PRO A 42 -1.10 -2.65 0.63
CA PRO A 42 -0.69 -3.84 1.35
C PRO A 42 -0.28 -4.99 0.40
N VAL A 43 -0.36 -4.79 -0.91
CA VAL A 43 -0.04 -5.77 -1.93
C VAL A 43 1.34 -5.50 -2.52
N ILE A 44 2.22 -6.49 -2.42
CA ILE A 44 3.52 -6.53 -3.08
C ILE A 44 3.40 -7.25 -4.40
N LEU A 45 3.89 -6.62 -5.47
CA LEU A 45 4.03 -7.24 -6.79
C LEU A 45 5.44 -7.77 -6.97
N GLY A 46 5.56 -8.93 -7.64
CA GLY A 46 6.81 -9.60 -7.88
C GLY A 46 6.78 -10.50 -9.12
N TRP A 47 7.91 -11.13 -9.36
CA TRP A 47 8.10 -12.11 -10.42
C TRP A 47 8.69 -13.38 -9.80
N ASP A 48 8.12 -14.53 -10.16
CA ASP A 48 8.62 -15.85 -9.79
C ASP A 48 9.46 -16.41 -10.93
N ASP A 49 10.78 -16.36 -10.77
CA ASP A 49 11.74 -16.87 -11.76
C ASP A 49 11.65 -18.40 -11.95
N VAL A 50 11.18 -19.14 -10.94
CA VAL A 50 11.10 -20.61 -11.00
C VAL A 50 9.91 -21.03 -11.86
N ARG A 51 8.80 -20.29 -11.74
CA ARG A 51 7.54 -20.61 -12.43
C ARG A 51 7.30 -19.76 -13.67
N GLY A 52 8.06 -18.67 -13.85
CA GLY A 52 7.86 -17.72 -14.93
C GLY A 52 6.53 -16.98 -14.83
N LEU A 53 6.11 -16.59 -13.62
CA LEU A 53 4.81 -15.96 -13.37
C LEU A 53 4.95 -14.61 -12.67
N HIS A 54 4.05 -13.69 -12.99
CA HIS A 54 3.80 -12.50 -12.18
C HIS A 54 3.05 -12.91 -10.92
N ILE A 55 3.42 -12.33 -9.78
CA ILE A 55 2.81 -12.63 -8.48
C ILE A 55 2.40 -11.33 -7.78
N ALA A 56 1.22 -11.33 -7.18
CA ALA A 56 0.80 -10.38 -6.17
C ALA A 56 0.64 -11.08 -4.82
N ARG A 57 1.05 -10.43 -3.74
CA ARG A 57 0.86 -10.93 -2.38
C ARG A 57 0.41 -9.81 -1.46
N CYS A 58 -0.70 -10.01 -0.76
CA CYS A 58 -1.16 -9.12 0.28
C CYS A 58 -0.46 -9.44 1.61
N GLU A 59 0.26 -8.48 2.18
CA GLU A 59 0.93 -8.63 3.48
C GLU A 59 -0.05 -8.66 4.65
N ARG A 60 -1.29 -8.19 4.45
CA ARG A 60 -2.27 -8.06 5.52
C ARG A 60 -3.09 -9.33 5.75
N CYS A 61 -3.57 -9.96 4.67
CA CYS A 61 -4.33 -11.22 4.74
C CYS A 61 -3.55 -12.45 4.26
N ALA A 62 -2.28 -12.27 3.85
CA ALA A 62 -1.44 -13.31 3.27
C ALA A 62 -1.98 -13.95 1.97
N ASP A 63 -3.03 -13.38 1.37
CA ASP A 63 -3.57 -13.85 0.10
C ASP A 63 -2.61 -13.56 -1.05
N SER A 64 -2.60 -14.43 -2.05
CA SER A 64 -1.66 -14.35 -3.17
C SER A 64 -2.32 -14.75 -4.48
N PHE A 65 -1.95 -14.05 -5.54
CA PHE A 65 -2.40 -14.32 -6.90
C PHE A 65 -1.19 -14.46 -7.82
N ALA A 66 -1.25 -15.38 -8.78
CA ALA A 66 -0.19 -15.59 -9.75
C ALA A 66 -0.80 -15.78 -11.15
N SER A 67 -0.23 -15.11 -12.15
CA SER A 67 -0.64 -15.20 -13.54
C SER A 67 0.58 -15.03 -14.46
N ASP A 68 0.51 -15.57 -15.67
CA ASP A 68 1.48 -15.30 -16.73
C ASP A 68 1.28 -13.91 -17.36
N ILE A 69 0.15 -13.25 -17.08
CA ILE A 69 -0.20 -11.92 -17.58
C ILE A 69 -0.01 -10.88 -16.47
N ALA A 70 0.91 -9.94 -16.66
CA ALA A 70 1.17 -8.86 -15.71
C ALA A 70 -0.07 -8.03 -15.34
N GLY A 71 -0.91 -7.72 -16.34
CA GLY A 71 -2.11 -6.90 -16.15
C GLY A 71 -3.13 -7.53 -15.20
N GLU A 72 -3.29 -8.86 -15.23
CA GLU A 72 -4.23 -9.54 -14.32
C GLU A 72 -3.77 -9.45 -12.86
N VAL A 73 -2.46 -9.45 -12.65
CA VAL A 73 -1.85 -9.31 -11.32
C VAL A 73 -2.00 -7.88 -10.79
N GLU A 74 -1.84 -6.89 -11.66
CA GLU A 74 -2.09 -5.47 -11.34
C GLU A 74 -3.58 -5.21 -11.04
N ASP A 75 -4.48 -5.75 -11.87
CA ASP A 75 -5.93 -5.64 -11.68
C ASP A 75 -6.37 -6.31 -10.37
N TRP A 76 -5.82 -7.50 -10.07
CA TRP A 76 -6.04 -8.15 -8.79
C TRP A 76 -5.59 -7.24 -7.64
N ALA A 77 -4.41 -6.62 -7.72
CA ALA A 77 -3.89 -5.76 -6.66
C ALA A 77 -4.76 -4.51 -6.42
N GLU A 78 -5.32 -3.92 -7.48
CA GLU A 78 -6.22 -2.76 -7.39
C GLU A 78 -7.60 -3.13 -6.81
N LEU A 79 -8.11 -4.30 -7.17
CA LEU A 79 -9.43 -4.78 -6.74
C LEU A 79 -9.40 -5.51 -5.40
N HIS A 80 -8.24 -5.98 -4.95
CA HIS A 80 -8.11 -6.79 -3.75
C HIS A 80 -8.54 -6.01 -2.50
N ARG A 81 -9.47 -6.59 -1.76
CA ARG A 81 -9.93 -6.11 -0.45
C ARG A 81 -9.77 -7.22 0.55
N CYS A 82 -9.04 -6.93 1.62
CA CYS A 82 -8.90 -7.88 2.73
C CYS A 82 -10.23 -8.02 3.47
N ASP A 83 -10.54 -9.25 3.86
CA ASP A 83 -11.48 -9.49 4.96
C ASP A 83 -10.89 -8.89 6.26
N ALA A 84 -11.67 -8.04 6.93
CA ALA A 84 -11.20 -7.28 8.09
C ALA A 84 -10.95 -8.16 9.32
N GLU A 85 -11.79 -9.18 9.53
CA GLU A 85 -11.67 -10.11 10.65
C GLU A 85 -10.45 -11.01 10.47
N LEU A 86 -10.26 -11.57 9.27
CA LEU A 86 -9.10 -12.40 8.95
C LEU A 86 -7.79 -11.61 9.08
N ALA A 87 -7.77 -10.38 8.55
CA ALA A 87 -6.61 -9.49 8.67
C ALA A 87 -6.28 -9.18 10.14
N ALA A 88 -7.28 -8.95 10.99
CA ALA A 88 -7.09 -8.69 12.41
C ALA A 88 -6.53 -9.92 13.14
N LEU A 89 -7.07 -11.12 12.86
CA LEU A 89 -6.57 -12.37 13.43
C LEU A 89 -5.12 -12.65 13.04
N LEU A 90 -4.78 -12.44 11.77
CA LEU A 90 -3.41 -12.62 11.30
C LEU A 90 -2.46 -11.61 11.95
N ALA A 91 -2.86 -10.34 12.06
CA ALA A 91 -2.07 -9.31 12.73
C ALA A 91 -1.79 -9.66 14.20
N LEU A 92 -2.77 -10.21 14.93
CA LEU A 92 -2.58 -10.67 16.31
C LEU A 92 -1.54 -11.79 16.38
N VAL A 93 -1.64 -12.78 15.50
CA VAL A 93 -0.72 -13.93 15.47
C VAL A 93 0.70 -13.52 15.08
N THR A 94 0.87 -12.58 14.14
CA THR A 94 2.18 -12.09 13.73
C THR A 94 2.81 -11.17 14.77
N SER A 95 2.01 -10.38 15.50
CA SER A 95 2.50 -9.47 16.55
C SER A 95 2.91 -10.23 17.82
N GLY A 96 2.22 -11.34 18.14
CA GLY A 96 2.53 -12.18 19.30
C GLY A 96 3.76 -13.08 19.15
N ARG A 97 4.38 -13.11 17.97
CA ARG A 97 5.59 -13.92 17.67
C ARG A 97 6.90 -13.13 17.75
N ALA A 98 6.89 -11.91 18.26
CA ALA A 98 8.11 -11.20 18.64
C ALA A 98 8.56 -11.66 20.03
N ALA A 99 9.31 -12.77 20.09
CA ALA A 99 10.03 -13.24 21.28
C ALA A 99 11.37 -13.86 20.87
#